data_AF-A0A2V9PA98-F1
#
_entry.id   AF-A0A2V9PA98-F1
#
_cell.length_a   1.000
_cell.length_b   1.000
_cell.length_c   1.000
_cell.angle_alpha   90.00
_cell.angle_beta   90.00
_cell.angle_gamma   90.00
#
_symmetry.space_group_name_H-M   'P 1'
#
loop_
_entity.id
_entity.type
_entity.pdbx_description
1 polymer ?
#
loop_
_entity_poly.entity_id
_entity_poly.type
_entity_poly.pdbx_seq_one_letter_code
_entity_poly.pdbx_strand_id
1 'polypeptide(L)'
;GGRMDEVRRIWLTASGGPFLNTPVSKFADITVAQALNHPTWKMGNRITIDSATLMNKGFEVIEACRLFNLPPAQISVIVHPQSTIHSLVEFVDGSILAQLSATDMRLPILYALTYPDRIPWDLNFSLSDLRHLDFSPPDMEKFPCLQLAFEAATAGGGKTVALNAADEIA
;
A
#
# COMPACT_ATOMS: atom_id res chain seq x y z
N GLY A 1 -4.19 -11.36 15.81
CA GLY A 1 -5.23 -12.16 16.48
C GLY A 1 -6.28 -12.46 15.44
N GLY A 2 -6.65 -13.72 15.27
CA GLY A 2 -7.54 -14.17 14.20
C GLY A 2 -6.91 -15.27 13.36
N ARG A 3 -7.73 -16.21 12.90
CA ARG A 3 -7.35 -17.26 11.96
C ARG A 3 -7.58 -16.80 10.52
N MET A 4 -6.88 -17.41 9.56
CA MET A 4 -7.02 -17.04 8.15
C MET A 4 -8.43 -17.25 7.59
N ASP A 5 -9.16 -18.26 8.08
CA ASP A 5 -10.56 -18.53 7.71
C ASP A 5 -11.56 -17.48 8.23
N GLU A 6 -11.13 -16.65 9.19
CA GLU A 6 -11.95 -15.57 9.75
C GLU A 6 -11.75 -14.24 9.00
N VAL A 7 -10.77 -14.17 8.08
CA VAL A 7 -10.48 -12.95 7.31
C VAL A 7 -11.54 -12.76 6.23
N ARG A 8 -12.28 -11.65 6.33
CA ARG A 8 -13.20 -11.20 5.29
C ARG A 8 -12.46 -10.42 4.20
N ARG A 9 -11.59 -9.48 4.60
CA ARG A 9 -10.88 -8.58 3.67
C ARG A 9 -9.58 -8.05 4.27
N ILE A 10 -8.57 -7.88 3.43
CA ILE A 10 -7.38 -7.09 3.76
C ILE A 10 -7.51 -5.71 3.13
N TRP A 11 -7.32 -4.67 3.93
CA TRP A 11 -7.28 -3.28 3.51
C TRP A 11 -5.82 -2.81 3.46
N LEU A 12 -5.30 -2.66 2.24
CA LEU A 12 -3.97 -2.11 1.99
C LEU A 12 -4.07 -0.58 1.92
N THR A 13 -3.40 0.11 2.84
CA THR A 13 -3.37 1.57 2.86
C THR A 13 -2.33 2.12 1.88
N ALA A 14 -2.71 3.08 1.06
CA ALA A 14 -1.80 3.83 0.17
C ALA A 14 -1.63 5.27 0.66
N SER A 15 -0.44 5.85 0.53
CA SER A 15 -0.24 7.29 0.81
C SER A 15 -0.96 8.19 -0.20
N GLY A 16 -1.28 7.65 -1.38
CA GLY A 16 -1.79 8.41 -2.53
C GLY A 16 -0.70 9.02 -3.42
N GLY A 17 0.58 8.91 -3.02
CA GLY A 17 1.72 9.45 -3.75
C GLY A 17 1.74 10.99 -3.83
N PRO A 18 2.76 11.58 -4.51
CA PRO A 18 2.88 13.02 -4.67
C PRO A 18 1.73 13.68 -5.45
N PHE A 19 0.98 12.90 -6.24
CA PHE A 19 -0.04 13.42 -7.14
C PHE A 19 -1.48 13.23 -6.65
N LEU A 20 -1.68 12.80 -5.40
CA LEU A 20 -3.02 12.60 -4.82
C LEU A 20 -3.95 13.80 -5.08
N ASN A 21 -3.47 15.03 -4.85
CA ASN A 21 -4.25 16.26 -5.00
C ASN A 21 -4.02 16.99 -6.34
N THR A 22 -3.20 16.44 -7.25
CA THR A 22 -2.91 17.06 -8.55
C THR A 22 -4.06 16.81 -9.54
N PRO A 23 -4.61 17.83 -10.22
CA PRO A 23 -5.64 17.63 -11.25
C PRO A 23 -5.10 16.80 -12.42
N VAL A 24 -5.94 15.91 -12.98
CA VAL A 24 -5.59 15.06 -14.14
C VAL A 24 -5.11 15.89 -15.34
N SER A 25 -5.65 17.10 -15.53
CA SER A 25 -5.23 18.01 -16.60
C SER A 25 -3.77 18.45 -16.52
N LYS A 26 -3.08 18.22 -15.40
CA LYS A 26 -1.66 18.51 -15.21
C LYS A 26 -0.75 17.29 -15.39
N PHE A 27 -1.31 16.09 -15.59
CA PHE A 27 -0.52 14.86 -15.62
C PHE A 27 0.44 14.79 -16.80
N ALA A 28 0.05 15.34 -17.96
CA ALA A 28 0.90 15.38 -19.15
C ALA A 28 2.19 16.20 -18.95
N ASP A 29 2.18 17.14 -18.00
CA ASP A 29 3.31 18.03 -17.70
C ASP A 29 4.17 17.53 -16.52
N ILE A 30 3.80 16.39 -15.91
CA ILE A 30 4.53 15.85 -14.76
C ILE A 30 5.92 15.39 -15.20
N THR A 31 6.93 15.86 -14.47
CA THR A 31 8.32 15.47 -14.65
C THR A 31 8.74 14.38 -13.68
N VAL A 32 9.78 13.62 -14.04
CA VAL A 32 10.41 12.63 -13.15
C VAL A 32 10.86 13.26 -11.84
N ALA A 33 11.42 14.46 -11.87
CA ALA A 33 11.87 15.16 -10.67
C ALA A 33 10.72 15.46 -9.70
N GLN A 34 9.52 15.77 -10.21
CA GLN A 34 8.32 15.94 -9.37
C GLN A 34 7.84 14.61 -8.80
N ALA A 35 7.88 13.54 -9.59
CA ALA A 35 7.49 12.20 -9.12
C ALA A 35 8.43 11.67 -8.02
N LEU A 36 9.72 11.97 -8.11
CA LEU A 36 10.73 11.59 -7.11
C LEU A 36 10.61 12.34 -5.77
N ASN A 37 9.74 13.34 -5.66
CA ASN A 37 9.55 14.13 -4.45
C ASN A 37 8.37 13.59 -3.59
N HIS A 38 8.56 12.41 -2.99
CA HIS A 38 7.50 11.74 -2.22
C HIS A 38 7.19 12.46 -0.88
N PRO A 39 5.90 12.60 -0.50
CA PRO A 39 5.51 13.40 0.66
C PRO A 39 5.88 12.78 2.03
N THR A 40 5.92 11.45 2.12
CA THR A 40 6.03 10.75 3.43
C THR A 40 7.25 9.86 3.61
N TRP A 41 7.91 9.42 2.52
CA TRP A 41 8.93 8.38 2.57
C TRP A 41 10.16 8.83 1.76
N LYS A 42 11.35 8.53 2.26
CA LYS A 42 12.59 8.60 1.48
C LYS A 42 12.93 7.20 1.00
N MET A 43 12.82 6.96 -0.30
CA MET A 43 12.93 5.63 -0.90
C MET A 43 13.82 5.66 -2.15
N GLY A 44 14.07 4.50 -2.74
CA GLY A 44 14.74 4.40 -4.04
C GLY A 44 13.88 4.97 -5.17
N ASN A 45 14.52 5.30 -6.31
CA ASN A 45 13.84 5.98 -7.42
C ASN A 45 12.66 5.17 -7.97
N ARG A 46 12.84 3.86 -8.23
CA ARG A 46 11.81 2.98 -8.79
C ARG A 46 10.53 3.00 -7.96
N ILE A 47 10.60 2.54 -6.71
CA ILE A 47 9.44 2.53 -5.79
C ILE A 47 8.82 3.93 -5.60
N THR A 48 9.61 5.00 -5.74
CA THR A 48 9.08 6.36 -5.66
C THR A 48 8.21 6.70 -6.88
N ILE A 49 8.64 6.31 -8.09
CA ILE A 49 7.83 6.42 -9.31
C ILE A 49 6.59 5.53 -9.22
N ASP A 50 6.75 4.28 -8.79
CA ASP A 50 5.64 3.33 -8.64
C ASP A 50 4.59 3.82 -7.62
N SER A 51 5.03 4.52 -6.57
CA SER A 51 4.11 5.17 -5.61
C SER A 51 3.35 6.33 -6.26
N ALA A 52 4.00 7.09 -7.15
CA ALA A 52 3.38 8.21 -7.86
C ALA A 52 2.31 7.78 -8.87
N THR A 53 2.40 6.56 -9.40
CA THR A 53 1.40 5.97 -10.31
C THR A 53 0.39 5.06 -9.60
N LEU A 54 0.59 4.82 -8.29
CA LEU A 54 -0.01 3.73 -7.50
C LEU A 54 0.28 2.31 -8.02
N MET A 55 1.21 2.12 -8.96
CA MET A 55 1.65 0.77 -9.34
C MET A 55 2.30 0.03 -8.17
N ASN A 56 3.01 0.72 -7.27
CA ASN A 56 3.56 0.11 -6.05
C ASN A 56 2.44 -0.58 -5.27
N LYS A 57 1.30 0.09 -5.11
CA LYS A 57 0.14 -0.49 -4.43
C LYS A 57 -0.47 -1.64 -5.23
N GLY A 58 -0.43 -1.57 -6.56
CA GLY A 58 -0.80 -2.68 -7.43
C GLY A 58 0.05 -3.94 -7.20
N PHE A 59 1.37 -3.79 -7.08
CA PHE A 59 2.23 -4.93 -6.72
C PHE A 59 1.97 -5.45 -5.32
N GLU A 60 1.70 -4.57 -4.35
CA GLU A 60 1.31 -4.99 -3.00
C GLU A 60 -0.03 -5.74 -2.98
N VAL A 61 -0.99 -5.43 -3.87
CA VAL A 61 -2.22 -6.24 -4.04
C VAL A 61 -1.87 -7.67 -4.48
N ILE A 62 -1.01 -7.81 -5.49
CA ILE A 62 -0.56 -9.12 -5.99
C ILE A 62 0.22 -9.87 -4.92
N GLU A 63 1.09 -9.16 -4.18
CA GLU A 63 1.84 -9.69 -3.05
C GLU A 63 0.91 -10.20 -1.95
N ALA A 64 -0.07 -9.41 -1.51
CA ALA A 64 -1.03 -9.80 -0.49
C ALA A 64 -1.84 -11.04 -0.89
N CYS A 65 -2.26 -11.13 -2.16
CA CYS A 65 -2.93 -12.32 -2.69
C CYS A 65 -2.06 -13.57 -2.51
N ARG A 66 -0.75 -13.46 -2.78
CA ARG A 66 0.21 -14.57 -2.69
C ARG A 66 0.58 -14.91 -1.25
N LEU A 67 0.96 -13.91 -0.45
CA LEU A 67 1.42 -14.09 0.93
C LEU A 67 0.32 -14.66 1.83
N PHE A 68 -0.92 -14.20 1.64
CA PHE A 68 -2.04 -14.58 2.49
C PHE A 68 -2.97 -15.62 1.84
N ASN A 69 -2.64 -16.08 0.63
CA ASN A 69 -3.46 -17.02 -0.14
C ASN A 69 -4.93 -16.57 -0.25
N LEU A 70 -5.13 -15.31 -0.62
CA LEU A 70 -6.45 -14.68 -0.76
C LEU A 70 -6.74 -14.34 -2.23
N PRO A 71 -7.99 -14.48 -2.69
CA PRO A 71 -8.38 -14.00 -4.00
C PRO A 71 -8.35 -12.46 -4.04
N PRO A 72 -8.12 -11.84 -5.23
CA PRO A 72 -8.08 -10.39 -5.37
C PRO A 72 -9.33 -9.67 -4.84
N ALA A 73 -10.51 -10.31 -4.91
CA ALA A 73 -11.77 -9.77 -4.40
C ALA A 73 -11.80 -9.57 -2.87
N GLN A 74 -10.89 -10.22 -2.14
CA GLN A 74 -10.70 -10.03 -0.69
C GLN A 74 -9.59 -9.04 -0.34
N ILE A 75 -8.96 -8.40 -1.33
CA ILE A 75 -7.99 -7.33 -1.13
C ILE A 75 -8.64 -6.01 -1.55
N SER A 76 -8.47 -4.97 -0.76
CA SER A 76 -8.98 -3.64 -1.07
C SER A 76 -7.92 -2.60 -0.77
N VAL A 77 -7.87 -1.56 -1.60
CA VAL A 77 -6.97 -0.43 -1.42
C VAL A 77 -7.75 0.75 -0.87
N ILE A 78 -7.19 1.41 0.14
CA ILE A 78 -7.73 2.65 0.70
C ILE A 78 -6.61 3.68 0.79
N VAL A 79 -6.88 4.92 0.40
CA VAL A 79 -5.92 6.01 0.54
C VAL A 79 -5.95 6.53 1.96
N HIS A 80 -4.80 6.55 2.62
CA HIS A 80 -4.55 7.07 3.95
C HIS A 80 -3.30 7.97 3.89
N PRO A 81 -3.45 9.28 3.59
CA PRO A 81 -2.32 10.17 3.30
C PRO A 81 -1.32 10.30 4.45
N GLN A 82 -1.79 10.16 5.70
CA GLN A 82 -0.96 10.25 6.89
C GLN A 82 0.02 9.07 7.01
N SER A 83 -0.23 7.94 6.33
CA SER A 83 0.62 6.74 6.35
C SER A 83 0.91 6.20 7.76
N THR A 84 0.01 6.43 8.74
CA THR A 84 0.20 6.00 10.14
C THR A 84 -0.43 4.65 10.45
N ILE A 85 -1.55 4.34 9.78
CA ILE A 85 -2.09 2.98 9.67
C ILE A 85 -1.46 2.35 8.43
N HIS A 86 -0.74 1.25 8.61
CA HIS A 86 0.05 0.62 7.53
C HIS A 86 -0.71 -0.46 6.76
N SER A 87 -1.72 -1.08 7.38
CA SER A 87 -2.73 -1.96 6.76
C SER A 87 -3.77 -2.37 7.81
N LEU A 88 -4.92 -2.88 7.36
CA LEU A 88 -5.98 -3.38 8.22
C LEU A 88 -6.46 -4.76 7.76
N VAL A 89 -6.97 -5.55 8.71
CA VAL A 89 -7.62 -6.84 8.47
C VAL A 89 -9.03 -6.77 9.00
N GLU A 90 -10.01 -6.93 8.12
CA GLU A 90 -11.44 -7.02 8.44
C GLU A 90 -11.84 -8.49 8.58
N PHE A 91 -12.53 -8.81 9.68
CA PHE A 91 -12.97 -10.16 10.00
C PHE A 91 -14.46 -10.37 9.70
N VAL A 92 -14.89 -11.63 9.66
CA VAL A 92 -16.27 -12.03 9.35
C VAL A 92 -17.32 -11.52 10.35
N ASP A 93 -16.92 -11.11 11.55
CA ASP A 93 -17.79 -10.48 12.55
C ASP A 93 -17.92 -8.96 12.37
N GLY A 94 -17.20 -8.38 11.39
CA GLY A 94 -17.17 -6.94 11.12
C GLY A 94 -16.14 -6.17 11.94
N SER A 95 -15.37 -6.83 12.82
CA SER A 95 -14.24 -6.21 13.51
C SER A 95 -13.09 -5.93 12.55
N ILE A 96 -12.30 -4.90 12.84
CA ILE A 96 -11.11 -4.53 12.07
C ILE A 96 -9.92 -4.42 13.02
N LEU A 97 -8.84 -5.13 12.70
CA LEU A 97 -7.54 -4.94 13.33
C LEU A 97 -6.65 -4.10 12.42
N ALA A 98 -6.07 -3.04 12.97
CA ALA A 98 -5.14 -2.17 12.27
C ALA A 98 -3.79 -2.18 12.98
N GLN A 99 -2.71 -2.10 12.20
CA GLN A 99 -1.38 -1.84 12.75
C GLN A 99 -1.04 -0.36 12.56
N LEU A 100 -0.75 0.30 13.69
CA LEU A 100 -0.36 1.72 13.75
C LEU A 100 1.09 1.82 14.20
N SER A 101 1.85 2.68 13.54
CA SER A 101 3.19 3.06 13.98
C SER A 101 3.70 4.28 13.22
N ALA A 102 4.85 4.81 13.65
CA ALA A 102 5.64 5.72 12.84
C ALA A 102 5.94 5.12 11.46
N THR A 103 6.07 5.99 10.45
CA THR A 103 6.49 5.65 9.08
C THR A 103 8.00 5.36 9.04
N ASP A 104 8.39 4.18 9.51
CA ASP A 104 9.79 3.77 9.62
C ASP A 104 9.97 2.28 9.32
N MET A 105 10.75 1.97 8.28
CA MET A 105 11.01 0.60 7.84
C MET A 105 11.77 -0.25 8.86
N ARG A 106 12.44 0.35 9.84
CA ARG A 106 13.14 -0.40 10.90
C ARG A 106 12.17 -1.24 11.72
N LEU A 107 10.91 -0.80 11.88
CA LEU A 107 9.91 -1.53 12.66
C LEU A 107 9.43 -2.84 11.99
N PRO A 108 8.97 -2.86 10.73
CA PRO A 108 8.61 -4.12 10.06
C PRO A 108 9.82 -5.04 9.88
N ILE A 109 11.02 -4.50 9.63
CA ILE A 109 12.26 -5.30 9.56
C ILE A 109 12.55 -5.96 10.91
N LEU A 110 12.50 -5.20 12.01
CA LEU A 110 12.69 -5.72 13.35
C LEU A 110 11.71 -6.85 13.64
N TYR A 111 10.42 -6.64 13.35
CA TYR A 111 9.40 -7.65 13.61
C TYR A 111 9.61 -8.92 12.79
N ALA A 112 10.03 -8.82 11.53
CA ALA A 112 10.37 -9.99 10.71
C ALA A 112 11.54 -10.80 11.29
N LEU A 113 12.52 -10.15 11.92
CA LEU A 113 13.67 -10.81 12.55
C LEU A 113 13.38 -11.40 13.93
N THR A 114 12.40 -10.85 14.66
CA THR A 114 12.10 -11.27 16.04
C THR A 114 10.82 -12.08 16.18
N TYR A 115 10.03 -12.21 15.12
CA TYR A 115 8.76 -12.95 15.16
C TYR A 115 8.95 -14.37 15.77
N PRO A 116 8.07 -14.82 16.68
CA PRO A 116 6.82 -14.17 17.12
C PRO A 116 7.01 -13.13 18.24
N ASP A 117 8.22 -12.98 18.76
CA ASP A 117 8.54 -12.13 19.90
C ASP A 117 8.69 -10.65 19.52
N ARG A 118 8.63 -9.81 20.55
CA ARG A 118 8.93 -8.38 20.46
C ARG A 118 10.05 -8.06 21.43
N ILE A 119 11.01 -7.25 20.98
CA ILE A 119 12.11 -6.75 21.81
C ILE A 119 11.97 -5.24 22.04
N PRO A 120 12.52 -4.69 23.13
CA PRO A 120 12.57 -3.25 23.36
C PRO A 120 13.25 -2.49 22.21
N TRP A 121 12.71 -1.32 21.88
CA TRP A 121 13.21 -0.45 20.80
C TRP A 121 12.91 1.02 21.10
N ASP A 122 13.79 1.94 20.66
CA ASP A 122 13.75 3.36 21.07
C ASP A 122 12.85 4.25 20.19
N LEU A 123 12.31 3.74 19.07
CA LEU A 123 11.40 4.53 18.23
C LEU A 123 10.01 4.60 18.88
N ASN A 124 9.65 5.80 19.33
CA ASN A 124 8.34 6.08 19.92
C ASN A 124 7.35 6.58 18.86
N PHE A 125 6.09 6.16 19.01
CA PHE A 125 4.94 6.70 18.28
C PHE A 125 3.91 7.18 19.29
N SER A 126 3.61 8.48 19.26
CA SER A 126 2.69 9.08 20.22
C SER A 126 1.29 9.20 19.62
N LEU A 127 0.33 8.46 20.19
CA LEU A 127 -1.08 8.58 19.80
C LEU A 127 -1.64 9.96 20.12
N SER A 128 -1.11 10.69 21.11
CA SER A 128 -1.58 12.03 21.43
C SER A 128 -1.28 13.07 20.35
N ASP A 129 -0.31 12.77 19.48
CA ASP A 129 0.10 13.68 18.39
C ASP A 129 -0.73 13.45 17.12
N LEU A 130 -1.45 12.33 17.04
CA LEU A 130 -2.41 12.07 15.96
C LEU A 130 -3.63 12.97 16.11
N ARG A 131 -3.86 13.82 15.11
CA ARG A 131 -4.99 14.75 15.09
C ARG A 131 -6.22 14.22 14.35
N HIS A 132 -5.99 13.50 13.26
CA HIS A 132 -7.02 12.95 12.40
C HIS A 132 -6.44 11.78 11.61
N LEU A 133 -7.32 10.90 11.14
CA LEU A 133 -7.02 9.77 10.28
C LEU A 133 -8.01 9.83 9.12
N ASP A 134 -7.53 10.16 7.94
CA ASP A 134 -8.39 10.23 6.76
C ASP A 134 -8.30 8.95 5.94
N PHE A 135 -9.44 8.57 5.37
CA PHE A 135 -9.57 7.44 4.47
C PHE A 135 -10.43 7.83 3.28
N SER A 136 -9.96 7.52 2.08
CA SER A 136 -10.73 7.70 0.86
C SER A 136 -10.48 6.56 -0.13
N PRO A 137 -11.45 6.22 -0.99
CA PRO A 137 -11.21 5.28 -2.08
C PRO A 137 -10.13 5.84 -3.02
N PRO A 138 -9.27 4.98 -3.62
CA PRO A 138 -8.35 5.41 -4.67
C PRO A 138 -9.12 5.86 -5.91
N ASP A 139 -8.60 6.86 -6.60
CA ASP A 139 -9.12 7.32 -7.88
C ASP A 139 -8.59 6.41 -9.01
N MET A 140 -9.41 5.43 -9.40
CA MET A 140 -9.03 4.40 -10.38
C MET A 140 -8.92 4.96 -11.81
N GLU A 141 -9.60 6.07 -12.12
CA GLU A 141 -9.49 6.73 -13.43
C GLU A 141 -8.17 7.49 -13.53
N LYS A 142 -7.80 8.17 -12.44
CA LYS A 142 -6.54 8.93 -12.35
C LYS A 142 -5.31 8.03 -12.24
N PHE A 143 -5.43 6.88 -11.59
CA PHE A 143 -4.32 5.93 -11.36
C PHE A 143 -4.61 4.55 -11.99
N PRO A 144 -4.61 4.44 -13.33
CA PRO A 144 -5.01 3.22 -14.03
C PRO A 144 -4.06 2.03 -13.79
N CYS A 145 -2.82 2.28 -13.35
CA CYS A 145 -1.87 1.22 -12.98
C CYS A 145 -2.42 0.29 -11.89
N LEU A 146 -3.16 0.84 -10.93
CA LEU A 146 -3.78 0.05 -9.88
C LEU A 146 -4.84 -0.91 -10.45
N GLN A 147 -5.64 -0.45 -11.42
CA GLN A 147 -6.62 -1.28 -12.11
C GLN A 147 -5.94 -2.44 -12.87
N LEU A 148 -4.85 -2.14 -13.61
CA LEU A 148 -4.07 -3.16 -14.33
C LEU A 148 -3.54 -4.26 -13.39
N ALA A 149 -3.15 -3.89 -12.16
CA ALA A 149 -2.72 -4.87 -11.17
C ALA A 149 -3.85 -5.78 -10.69
N PHE A 150 -5.05 -5.25 -10.44
CA PHE A 150 -6.22 -6.08 -10.11
C PHE A 150 -6.60 -7.03 -11.27
N GLU A 151 -6.53 -6.56 -12.52
CA GLU A 151 -6.77 -7.37 -13.71
C GLU A 151 -5.74 -8.49 -13.85
N ALA A 152 -4.45 -8.17 -13.66
CA ALA A 152 -3.38 -9.15 -13.69
C ALA A 152 -3.49 -10.19 -12.57
N ALA A 153 -3.84 -9.75 -11.34
CA ALA A 153 -4.05 -10.63 -10.20
C ALA A 153 -5.24 -11.58 -10.43
N THR A 154 -6.32 -11.07 -11.01
CA THR A 154 -7.54 -11.85 -11.31
C THR A 154 -7.30 -12.85 -12.43
N ALA A 155 -6.58 -12.45 -13.49
CA ALA A 155 -6.22 -13.33 -14.59
C ALA A 155 -5.22 -14.42 -14.17
N GLY A 156 -4.37 -14.13 -13.17
CA GLY A 156 -3.38 -15.05 -12.64
C GLY A 156 -2.30 -15.45 -13.66
N GLY A 157 -1.63 -16.57 -13.37
CA GLY A 157 -0.58 -17.13 -14.23
C GLY A 157 0.54 -16.14 -14.55
N GLY A 158 0.94 -16.05 -15.82
CA GLY A 158 2.03 -15.19 -16.27
C GLY A 158 1.68 -13.69 -16.35
N LYS A 159 0.43 -13.29 -16.13
CA LYS A 159 0.00 -11.89 -16.29
C LYS A 159 0.64 -10.95 -15.27
N THR A 160 0.77 -11.40 -14.01
CA THR A 160 1.44 -10.61 -12.98
C THR A 160 2.94 -10.44 -13.26
N VAL A 161 3.57 -11.44 -13.88
CA VAL A 161 4.98 -11.38 -14.30
C VAL A 161 5.15 -10.41 -15.47
N ALA A 162 4.27 -10.51 -16.47
CA ALA A 162 4.26 -9.59 -17.61
C ALA A 162 4.03 -8.14 -17.17
N LEU A 163 3.11 -7.90 -16.21
CA LEU A 163 2.87 -6.58 -15.65
C LEU A 163 4.13 -6.00 -15.00
N ASN A 164 4.80 -6.77 -14.12
CA ASN A 164 6.04 -6.34 -13.48
C ASN A 164 7.14 -6.03 -14.49
N ALA A 165 7.30 -6.88 -15.51
CA ALA A 165 8.32 -6.69 -16.54
C ALA A 165 8.02 -5.48 -17.44
N ALA A 166 6.75 -5.22 -17.75
CA ALA A 166 6.35 -4.06 -18.54
C ALA A 166 6.55 -2.76 -17.76
N ASP A 167 6.15 -2.74 -16.49
CA ASP A 167 6.32 -1.59 -15.60
C ASP A 167 7.79 -1.22 -15.39
N GLU A 168 8.69 -2.20 -15.28
CA GLU A 168 10.13 -1.95 -15.12
C GLU A 168 10.77 -1.17 -16.28
N ILE A 169 10.15 -1.18 -17.46
CA ILE A 169 10.64 -0.52 -18.68
C ILE A 169 9.91 0.81 -18.98
N ALA A 170 8.67 0.98 -18.48
CA ALA A 170 7.79 2.11 -18.81
C ALA A 170 8.21 3.43 -18.13
#